data_AF-A0A0J8QXX2-F1
#
_entry.id   AF-A0A0J8QXX2-F1
#
_cell.length_a   1.000
_cell.length_b   1.000
_cell.length_c   1.000
_cell.angle_alpha   90.00
_cell.angle_beta   90.00
_cell.angle_gamma   90.00
#
_symmetry.space_group_name_H-M   'P 1'
#
loop_
_entity.id
_entity.type
_entity.pdbx_description
1 polymer ?
#
loop_
_entity_poly.entity_id
_entity_poly.type
_entity_poly.pdbx_seq_one_letter_code
_entity_poly.pdbx_strand_id
1 'polypeptide(L)'
;MAREGLRTLVVGRKRLSQERYHEFSKNYKQASLSLSSRDTLMAKVVHSYLECDLELLGVTGVEDKLQKDVKPSLELLRNAGVKIWMLTGDKIETARCVAVSSKLVSRGQYIHTVSKLKDPESAQEALDFLRNKTEACLLIDGDSLTLMLSQFRTTFISIAVLLPTVIACRCSPTQKAEIALLIRRHTKKRVCCIGDGGNDVSMIQAADVGIGIVGKEGRQASLAADFSITQFHHLTKLLVWHGRNSYKRSAKLAQFIMHRGLIISACQTMYSIAKHFEPKGLFINWLLVGYATVYTNAPVFSLVLDRDVDEELANLYPELYKELKSGRSLSYRSFFTWVLVSVYQGSVIQGFSQILVDATSGPRLISVSFTALVLNELAMVAISITTWHPIMIFCIIGTGLVYAASVPFLGDYFDLRYVVTVGWVWRVAVLISRTWSPPNYRKNCFRSVAFDTSHIMAQFSSDPNWVQEKCDAKGREEIRVGAAFTEALSKDCAKRSRRNRLLHGVSPSTSPAPKQQKAYGLARDDSALLGMPDKSPPFGLEAVSHPLLHSLYYFPADVPTSVKSKGWRGVLDGEGRLGKLDADGTNPEEYGLFTTTSSSVYLPGYKSMD
;
A
#
# COMPACT_ATOMS: atom_id res chain seq x y z
N MET A 1 13.65 13.26 31.36
CA MET A 1 12.70 12.18 31.71
C MET A 1 11.37 12.27 30.95
N ALA A 2 10.38 13.07 31.37
CA ALA A 2 9.07 13.10 30.67
C ALA A 2 9.17 13.59 29.21
N ARG A 3 10.01 14.60 28.94
CA ARG A 3 10.31 15.08 27.56
C ARG A 3 10.99 14.01 26.69
N GLU A 4 11.60 13.00 27.29
CA GLU A 4 12.25 11.88 26.60
C GLU A 4 11.30 10.68 26.42
N GLY A 5 10.08 10.75 26.97
CA GLY A 5 9.07 9.70 26.88
C GLY A 5 9.15 8.63 27.97
N LEU A 6 9.93 8.87 29.04
CA LEU A 6 9.98 7.97 30.19
C LEU A 6 8.73 8.12 31.06
N ARG A 7 8.19 7.00 31.58
CA ARG A 7 7.17 7.01 32.62
C ARG A 7 7.84 7.40 33.93
N THR A 8 7.50 8.58 34.46
CA THR A 8 8.12 9.12 35.68
C THR A 8 7.28 8.79 36.91
N LEU A 9 7.90 8.17 37.91
CA LEU A 9 7.32 7.98 39.24
C LEU A 9 8.09 8.84 40.24
N VAL A 10 7.38 9.43 41.19
CA VAL A 10 7.95 10.24 42.28
C VAL A 10 7.85 9.43 43.56
N VAL A 11 8.96 9.24 44.25
CA VAL A 11 9.03 8.47 45.49
C VAL A 11 9.19 9.45 46.65
N GLY A 12 8.21 9.45 47.54
CA GLY A 12 8.24 10.20 48.80
C GLY A 12 8.27 9.27 50.00
N ARG A 13 8.83 9.73 51.12
CA ARG A 13 8.70 9.07 52.42
C ARG A 13 7.99 9.96 53.43
N LYS A 14 7.35 9.34 54.40
CA LYS A 14 6.84 10.00 55.59
C LYS A 14 7.30 9.25 56.83
N ARG A 15 7.90 9.97 57.78
CA ARG A 15 8.19 9.41 59.11
C ARG A 15 6.93 9.57 59.96
N LEU A 16 6.48 8.48 60.56
CA LEU A 16 5.34 8.46 61.48
C LEU A 16 5.83 8.14 62.89
N SER A 17 5.27 8.82 63.89
CA SER A 17 5.43 8.41 65.28
C SER A 17 4.59 7.16 65.57
N GLN A 18 4.99 6.41 66.61
CA GLN A 18 4.28 5.19 67.01
C GLN A 18 2.79 5.45 67.30
N GLU A 19 2.49 6.54 68.00
CA GLU A 19 1.13 6.97 68.33
C GLU A 19 0.29 7.23 67.08
N ARG A 20 0.84 8.01 66.14
CA ARG A 20 0.14 8.38 64.90
C ARG A 20 -0.05 7.19 63.96
N TYR A 21 0.89 6.23 63.97
CA TYR A 21 0.71 4.95 63.29
C TYR A 21 -0.40 4.11 63.91
N HIS A 22 -0.48 4.03 65.25
CA HIS A 22 -1.55 3.32 65.93
C HIS A 22 -2.92 3.93 65.64
N GLU A 23 -3.02 5.27 65.64
CA GLU A 23 -4.24 5.99 65.29
C GLU A 23 -4.65 5.73 63.83
N PHE A 24 -3.70 5.84 62.89
CA PHE A 24 -3.92 5.47 61.49
C PHE A 24 -4.40 4.02 61.36
N SER A 25 -3.72 3.06 62.00
CA SER A 25 -4.04 1.64 61.90
C SER A 25 -5.45 1.34 62.43
N LYS A 26 -5.84 1.97 63.55
CA LYS A 26 -7.19 1.86 64.12
C LYS A 26 -8.24 2.42 63.16
N ASN A 27 -8.04 3.64 62.67
CA ASN A 27 -8.99 4.32 61.80
C ASN A 27 -9.10 3.63 60.43
N TYR A 28 -7.99 3.10 59.91
CA TYR A 28 -7.96 2.35 58.67
C TYR A 28 -8.66 1.00 58.80
N LYS A 29 -8.45 0.27 59.90
CA LYS A 29 -9.20 -0.96 60.21
C LYS A 29 -10.69 -0.67 60.32
N GLN A 30 -11.08 0.37 61.05
CA GLN A 30 -12.48 0.77 61.17
C GLN A 30 -13.11 1.10 59.80
N ALA A 31 -12.40 1.83 58.95
CA ALA A 31 -12.84 2.11 57.58
C ALA A 31 -12.96 0.83 56.72
N SER A 32 -12.04 -0.12 56.89
CA SER A 32 -12.05 -1.40 56.15
C SER A 32 -13.20 -2.33 56.52
N LEU A 33 -13.75 -2.17 57.73
CA LEU A 33 -14.90 -2.93 58.24
C LEU A 33 -16.24 -2.29 57.85
N SER A 34 -16.24 -1.11 57.20
CA SER A 34 -17.47 -0.46 56.74
C SER A 34 -18.13 -1.26 55.61
N LEU A 35 -19.43 -1.52 55.75
CA LEU A 35 -20.24 -2.21 54.74
C LEU A 35 -20.61 -1.30 53.55
N SER A 36 -20.55 0.03 53.73
CA SER A 36 -20.87 1.02 52.69
C SER A 36 -19.71 1.97 52.46
N SER A 37 -19.46 2.30 51.19
CA SER A 37 -18.41 3.24 50.75
C SER A 37 -17.01 2.96 51.31
N ARG A 38 -16.70 1.68 51.54
CA ARG A 38 -15.44 1.19 52.14
C ARG A 38 -14.21 1.81 51.47
N ASP A 39 -14.14 1.72 50.15
CA ASP A 39 -12.98 2.16 49.39
C ASP A 39 -12.76 3.67 49.52
N THR A 40 -13.84 4.46 49.53
CA THR A 40 -13.81 5.92 49.71
C THR A 40 -13.35 6.31 51.12
N LEU A 41 -13.84 5.61 52.15
CA LEU A 41 -13.47 5.84 53.54
C LEU A 41 -12.00 5.48 53.79
N MET A 42 -11.55 4.34 53.26
CA MET A 42 -10.14 3.92 53.33
C MET A 42 -9.23 4.92 52.62
N ALA A 43 -9.60 5.37 51.41
CA ALA A 43 -8.86 6.39 50.69
C ALA A 43 -8.76 7.71 51.48
N LYS A 44 -9.85 8.12 52.16
CA LYS A 44 -9.85 9.33 53.00
C LYS A 44 -8.89 9.21 54.20
N VAL A 45 -8.86 8.05 54.85
CA VAL A 45 -7.91 7.80 55.96
C VAL A 45 -6.47 7.79 55.44
N VAL A 46 -6.20 7.10 54.33
CA VAL A 46 -4.86 7.10 53.70
C VAL A 46 -4.42 8.52 53.36
N HIS A 47 -5.29 9.30 52.72
CA HIS A 47 -5.00 10.67 52.33
C HIS A 47 -4.62 11.53 53.55
N SER A 48 -5.42 11.47 54.62
CA SER A 48 -5.24 12.31 55.80
C SER A 48 -3.96 12.00 56.60
N TYR A 49 -3.56 10.73 56.67
CA TYR A 49 -2.41 10.32 57.49
C TYR A 49 -1.12 10.13 56.68
N LEU A 50 -1.20 9.60 55.46
CA LEU A 50 -0.04 9.14 54.69
C LEU A 50 0.33 10.04 53.50
N GLU A 51 -0.63 10.72 52.85
CA GLU A 51 -0.38 11.46 51.60
C GLU A 51 -0.08 12.96 51.78
N CYS A 52 -0.05 13.47 53.02
CA CYS A 52 0.36 14.84 53.34
C CYS A 52 1.81 14.89 53.86
N ASP A 53 2.51 16.01 53.66
CA ASP A 53 3.85 16.29 54.23
C ASP A 53 4.90 15.20 53.95
N LEU A 54 4.91 14.70 52.72
CA LEU A 54 5.90 13.73 52.24
C LEU A 54 7.25 14.40 51.93
N GLU A 55 8.34 13.78 52.37
CA GLU A 55 9.70 14.14 51.99
C GLU A 55 10.05 13.46 50.66
N LEU A 56 10.37 14.25 49.63
CA LEU A 56 10.79 13.74 48.33
C LEU A 56 12.14 13.00 48.44
N LEU A 57 12.15 11.70 48.15
CA LEU A 57 13.37 10.90 48.11
C LEU A 57 14.02 10.87 46.74
N GLY A 58 13.22 10.84 45.67
CA GLY A 58 13.74 10.78 44.32
C GLY A 58 12.67 10.59 43.26
N VAL A 59 13.12 10.57 42.00
CA VAL A 59 12.30 10.37 40.82
C VAL A 59 12.87 9.19 40.05
N THR A 60 12.03 8.22 39.69
CA THR A 60 12.41 7.10 38.83
C THR A 60 11.79 7.28 37.45
N GLY A 61 12.48 6.78 36.43
CA GLY A 61 12.03 6.82 35.03
C GLY A 61 12.07 5.43 34.45
N VAL A 62 10.90 4.91 34.07
CA VAL A 62 10.78 3.61 33.41
C VAL A 62 10.56 3.84 31.92
N GLU A 63 11.44 3.29 31.10
CA GLU A 63 11.26 3.31 29.64
C GLU A 63 10.36 2.17 29.21
N ASP A 64 9.34 2.51 28.42
CA ASP A 64 8.58 1.50 27.67
C ASP A 64 9.34 1.22 26.37
N LYS A 65 10.06 0.10 26.36
CA LYS A 65 11.01 -0.21 25.29
C LYS A 65 10.27 -0.52 23.99
N LEU A 66 10.47 0.34 23.00
CA LEU A 66 9.98 0.11 21.65
C LEU A 66 10.68 -1.10 21.01
N GLN A 67 9.99 -1.72 20.05
CA GLN A 67 10.62 -2.72 19.19
C GLN A 67 11.81 -2.11 18.42
N LYS A 68 12.66 -3.00 17.91
CA LYS A 68 13.81 -2.65 17.09
C LYS A 68 13.38 -1.75 15.92
N ASP A 69 14.10 -0.67 15.71
CA ASP A 69 13.99 0.22 14.54
C ASP A 69 12.61 0.84 14.29
N VAL A 70 11.73 0.95 15.30
CA VAL A 70 10.42 1.62 15.17
C VAL A 70 10.57 3.08 14.74
N LYS A 71 11.50 3.83 15.35
CA LYS A 71 11.72 5.26 15.06
C LYS A 71 12.12 5.50 13.59
N PRO A 72 13.21 4.88 13.06
CA PRO A 72 13.57 5.05 11.66
C PRO A 72 12.50 4.50 10.71
N SER A 73 11.76 3.46 11.11
CA SER A 73 10.66 2.92 10.28
C SER A 73 9.51 3.92 10.11
N LEU A 74 9.08 4.57 11.19
CA LEU A 74 8.04 5.60 11.14
C LEU A 74 8.49 6.80 10.30
N GLU A 75 9.74 7.22 10.43
CA GLU A 75 10.32 8.29 9.63
C GLU A 75 10.34 7.94 8.13
N LEU A 76 10.81 6.75 7.78
CA LEU A 76 10.84 6.25 6.40
C LEU A 76 9.43 6.22 5.79
N LEU A 77 8.43 5.71 6.52
CA LEU A 77 7.05 5.67 6.06
C LEU A 77 6.44 7.08 5.88
N ARG A 78 6.77 8.02 6.77
CA ARG A 78 6.38 9.43 6.61
C ARG A 78 7.03 10.07 5.38
N ASN A 79 8.31 9.77 5.11
CA ASN A 79 9.01 10.25 3.92
C ASN A 79 8.48 9.62 2.62
N ALA A 80 8.00 8.37 2.67
CA ALA A 80 7.17 7.74 1.63
C ALA A 80 5.77 8.40 1.48
N GLY A 81 5.42 9.31 2.39
CA GLY A 81 4.17 10.05 2.43
C GLY A 81 2.98 9.17 2.85
N VAL A 82 3.21 8.19 3.72
CA VAL A 82 2.17 7.45 4.42
C VAL A 82 1.74 8.28 5.63
N LYS A 83 0.43 8.52 5.79
CA LYS A 83 -0.12 9.14 7.00
C LYS A 83 -0.34 8.06 8.05
N ILE A 84 0.15 8.26 9.26
CA ILE A 84 0.17 7.27 10.33
C ILE A 84 -0.72 7.73 11.47
N TRP A 85 -1.63 6.87 11.89
CA TRP A 85 -2.51 7.06 13.03
C TRP A 85 -2.23 5.96 14.05
N MET A 86 -2.27 6.31 15.34
CA MET A 86 -2.07 5.36 16.44
C MET A 86 -3.41 5.14 17.14
N LEU A 87 -3.88 3.89 17.20
CA LEU A 87 -5.12 3.51 17.89
C LEU A 87 -4.80 2.50 18.99
N THR A 88 -4.86 2.92 20.26
CA THR A 88 -4.49 2.08 21.42
C THR A 88 -5.62 1.95 22.43
N GLY A 89 -5.63 0.84 23.16
CA GLY A 89 -6.48 0.65 24.35
C GLY A 89 -5.89 1.28 25.62
N ASP A 90 -4.65 1.80 25.56
CA ASP A 90 -3.96 2.36 26.71
C ASP A 90 -4.51 3.72 27.17
N LYS A 91 -4.10 4.12 28.38
CA LYS A 91 -4.37 5.43 28.95
C LYS A 91 -3.71 6.56 28.13
N ILE A 92 -4.26 7.76 28.26
CA ILE A 92 -3.79 8.99 27.60
C ILE A 92 -2.30 9.22 27.82
N GLU A 93 -1.84 9.09 29.07
CA GLU A 93 -0.45 9.39 29.45
C GLU A 93 0.52 8.42 28.77
N THR A 94 0.17 7.13 28.74
CA THR A 94 0.96 6.08 28.08
C THR A 94 1.03 6.31 26.58
N ALA A 95 -0.12 6.54 25.92
CA ALA A 95 -0.19 6.79 24.49
C ALA A 95 0.65 8.02 24.10
N ARG A 96 0.59 9.09 24.90
CA ARG A 96 1.40 10.29 24.72
C ARG A 96 2.90 9.98 24.83
N CYS A 97 3.32 9.24 25.85
CA CYS A 97 4.72 8.86 26.04
C CYS A 97 5.24 8.03 24.86
N VAL A 98 4.49 7.01 24.41
CA VAL A 98 4.85 6.16 23.27
C VAL A 98 4.94 6.96 21.97
N ALA A 99 4.01 7.89 21.73
CA ALA A 99 4.04 8.72 20.53
C ALA A 99 5.25 9.67 20.48
N VAL A 100 5.68 10.19 21.64
CA VAL A 100 6.87 11.07 21.76
C VAL A 100 8.18 10.26 21.68
N SER A 101 8.23 9.08 22.32
CA SER A 101 9.41 8.21 22.32
C SER A 101 9.67 7.59 20.95
N SER A 102 8.60 7.20 20.24
CA SER A 102 8.64 6.62 18.89
C SER A 102 8.90 7.63 17.78
N LYS A 103 8.84 8.94 18.07
CA LYS A 103 8.90 10.02 17.08
C LYS A 103 7.76 9.98 16.06
N LEU A 104 6.64 9.36 16.42
CA LEU A 104 5.39 9.55 15.72
C LEU A 104 4.98 11.03 15.76
N VAL A 105 5.17 11.68 16.91
CA VAL A 105 5.03 13.14 17.07
C VAL A 105 6.42 13.78 17.04
N SER A 106 6.59 14.80 16.20
CA SER A 106 7.87 15.51 16.06
C SER A 106 8.22 16.28 17.34
N ARG A 107 9.52 16.50 17.60
CA ARG A 107 9.94 17.31 18.76
C ARG A 107 9.38 18.72 18.63
N GLY A 108 8.73 19.23 19.68
CA GLY A 108 8.12 20.57 19.69
C GLY A 108 6.77 20.66 18.98
N GLN A 109 6.28 19.59 18.35
CA GLN A 109 4.93 19.58 17.76
C GLN A 109 3.89 19.66 18.88
N TYR A 110 2.91 20.57 18.71
CA TYR A 110 1.83 20.74 19.66
C TYR A 110 0.88 19.53 19.64
N ILE A 111 0.62 18.95 20.81
CA ILE A 111 -0.36 17.87 20.99
C ILE A 111 -1.62 18.49 21.58
N HIS A 112 -2.69 18.53 20.80
CA HIS A 112 -4.01 18.93 21.28
C HIS A 112 -4.71 17.73 21.89
N THR A 113 -4.96 17.78 23.20
CA THR A 113 -5.61 16.69 23.94
C THR A 113 -7.08 16.97 24.10
N VAL A 114 -7.91 16.09 23.57
CA VAL A 114 -9.37 16.08 23.71
C VAL A 114 -9.73 14.88 24.57
N SER A 115 -10.23 15.12 25.78
CA SER A 115 -10.56 14.04 26.72
C SER A 115 -11.80 14.35 27.53
N LYS A 116 -12.57 13.32 27.87
CA LYS A 116 -13.77 13.42 28.72
C LYS A 116 -14.80 14.45 28.24
N LEU A 117 -14.95 14.61 26.92
CA LEU A 117 -16.04 15.44 26.37
C LEU A 117 -17.39 14.83 26.75
N LYS A 118 -18.31 15.68 27.22
CA LYS A 118 -19.66 15.26 27.63
C LYS A 118 -20.74 15.97 26.83
N ASP A 119 -20.48 17.21 26.45
CA ASP A 119 -21.42 18.09 25.78
C ASP A 119 -21.01 18.36 24.32
N PRO A 120 -22.00 18.58 23.43
CA PRO A 120 -21.75 18.86 22.02
C PRO A 120 -21.01 20.19 21.77
N GLU A 121 -21.18 21.17 22.66
CA GLU A 121 -20.60 22.50 22.53
C GLU A 121 -19.08 22.45 22.67
N SER A 122 -18.57 21.81 23.72
CA SER A 122 -17.13 21.55 23.90
C SER A 122 -16.53 20.71 22.77
N ALA A 123 -17.31 19.79 22.18
CA ALA A 123 -16.89 19.03 21.01
C ALA A 123 -16.74 19.94 19.78
N GLN A 124 -17.68 20.85 19.57
CA GLN A 124 -17.62 21.82 18.48
C GLN A 124 -16.42 22.78 18.64
N GLU A 125 -16.16 23.30 19.84
CA GLU A 125 -14.98 24.12 20.12
C GLU A 125 -13.66 23.40 19.81
N ALA A 126 -13.56 22.12 20.19
CA ALA A 126 -12.40 21.30 19.88
C ALA A 126 -12.21 21.12 18.36
N LEU A 127 -13.29 20.93 17.60
CA LEU A 127 -13.24 20.85 16.14
C LEU A 127 -12.80 22.17 15.51
N ASP A 128 -13.30 23.30 16.00
CA ASP A 128 -12.96 24.63 15.50
C ASP A 128 -11.49 24.98 15.79
N PHE A 129 -10.96 24.57 16.94
CA PHE A 129 -9.54 24.66 17.23
C PHE A 129 -8.70 23.86 16.23
N LEU A 130 -9.06 22.60 15.98
CA LEU A 130 -8.32 21.71 15.07
C LEU A 130 -8.37 22.19 13.62
N ARG A 131 -9.49 22.80 13.19
CA ARG A 131 -9.62 23.40 11.86
C ARG A 131 -8.60 24.52 11.65
N ASN A 132 -8.31 25.30 12.69
CA ASN A 132 -7.38 26.43 12.61
C ASN A 132 -5.92 26.04 12.89
N LYS A 133 -5.65 24.83 13.39
CA LYS A 133 -4.32 24.40 13.82
C LYS A 133 -3.90 23.07 13.19
N THR A 134 -3.77 23.09 11.86
CA THR A 134 -3.53 21.89 11.04
C THR A 134 -2.23 21.17 11.35
N GLU A 135 -1.21 21.84 11.88
CA GLU A 135 0.08 21.22 12.25
C GLU A 135 0.06 20.47 13.59
N ALA A 136 -1.04 20.56 14.34
CA ALA A 136 -1.19 19.89 15.62
C ALA A 136 -1.33 18.36 15.46
N CYS A 137 -0.82 17.63 16.44
CA CYS A 137 -1.19 16.23 16.65
C CYS A 137 -2.46 16.19 17.50
N LEU A 138 -3.50 15.48 17.04
CA LEU A 138 -4.68 15.22 17.86
C LEU A 138 -4.43 14.01 18.76
N LEU A 139 -4.68 14.14 20.06
CA LEU A 139 -4.80 13.04 21.00
C LEU A 139 -6.24 13.03 21.55
N ILE A 140 -6.99 11.97 21.30
CA ILE A 140 -8.39 11.83 21.68
C ILE A 140 -8.64 10.54 22.48
N ASP A 141 -9.46 10.58 23.53
CA ASP A 141 -9.89 9.38 24.26
C ASP A 141 -11.15 8.73 23.67
N GLY A 142 -11.39 7.46 24.00
CA GLY A 142 -12.51 6.68 23.48
C GLY A 142 -13.89 7.28 23.76
N ASP A 143 -14.07 7.94 24.91
CA ASP A 143 -15.35 8.56 25.27
C ASP A 143 -15.63 9.78 24.37
N SER A 144 -14.65 10.68 24.25
CA SER A 144 -14.76 11.86 23.37
C SER A 144 -14.87 11.46 21.90
N LEU A 145 -14.15 10.42 21.49
CA LEU A 145 -14.24 9.87 20.14
C LEU A 145 -15.67 9.36 19.85
N THR A 146 -16.32 8.71 20.81
CA THR A 146 -17.72 8.24 20.64
C THR A 146 -18.67 9.40 20.40
N LEU A 147 -18.53 10.48 21.16
CA LEU A 147 -19.32 11.70 20.97
C LEU A 147 -19.07 12.31 19.58
N MET A 148 -17.80 12.42 19.17
CA MET A 148 -17.41 12.95 17.86
C MET A 148 -17.96 12.09 16.71
N LEU A 149 -17.89 10.76 16.83
CA LEU A 149 -18.35 9.83 15.79
C LEU A 149 -19.87 9.71 15.70
N SER A 150 -20.59 9.98 16.79
CA SER A 150 -22.05 9.94 16.83
C SER A 150 -22.69 11.25 16.34
N GLN A 151 -22.20 12.40 16.80
CA GLN A 151 -22.83 13.71 16.52
C GLN A 151 -22.13 14.51 15.42
N PHE A 152 -20.80 14.41 15.30
CA PHE A 152 -20.00 15.25 14.40
C PHE A 152 -19.22 14.44 13.37
N ARG A 153 -19.68 13.23 13.04
CA ARG A 153 -18.95 12.22 12.27
C ARG A 153 -18.22 12.78 11.05
N THR A 154 -18.95 13.48 10.18
CA THR A 154 -18.45 14.00 8.90
C THR A 154 -17.49 15.16 9.12
N THR A 155 -17.82 16.08 10.02
CA THR A 155 -16.98 17.22 10.37
C THR A 155 -15.66 16.76 10.97
N PHE A 156 -15.73 15.87 11.96
CA PHE A 156 -14.57 15.27 12.61
C PHE A 156 -13.62 14.62 11.61
N ILE A 157 -14.12 13.69 10.77
CA ILE A 157 -13.23 12.99 9.84
C ILE A 157 -12.63 13.95 8.81
N SER A 158 -13.37 14.94 8.33
CA SER A 158 -12.88 15.91 7.34
C SER A 158 -11.69 16.72 7.85
N ILE A 159 -11.65 17.00 9.15
CA ILE A 159 -10.55 17.73 9.80
C ILE A 159 -9.43 16.74 10.17
N ALA A 160 -9.77 15.63 10.82
CA ALA A 160 -8.80 14.67 11.35
C ALA A 160 -7.88 14.10 10.27
N VAL A 161 -8.39 13.83 9.04
CA VAL A 161 -7.57 13.33 7.92
C VAL A 161 -6.57 14.35 7.38
N LEU A 162 -6.75 15.64 7.66
CA LEU A 162 -5.83 16.70 7.25
C LEU A 162 -4.64 16.80 8.19
N LEU A 163 -4.83 16.48 9.48
CA LEU A 163 -3.78 16.50 10.49
C LEU A 163 -2.58 15.60 10.11
N PRO A 164 -1.36 15.94 10.56
CA PRO A 164 -0.17 15.11 10.37
C PRO A 164 -0.27 13.76 11.08
N THR A 165 -0.89 13.75 12.26
CA THR A 165 -0.95 12.57 13.14
C THR A 165 -2.16 12.65 14.05
N VAL A 166 -2.82 11.52 14.25
CA VAL A 166 -3.92 11.35 15.20
C VAL A 166 -3.60 10.14 16.10
N ILE A 167 -3.80 10.33 17.39
CA ILE A 167 -3.64 9.32 18.43
C ILE A 167 -4.99 9.15 19.10
N ALA A 168 -5.63 8.00 18.92
CA ALA A 168 -6.81 7.63 19.69
C ALA A 168 -6.40 6.63 20.78
N CYS A 169 -6.81 6.90 22.01
CA CYS A 169 -6.46 6.11 23.19
C CYS A 169 -7.72 5.65 23.93
N ARG A 170 -7.58 4.63 24.79
CA ARG A 170 -8.71 3.93 25.41
C ARG A 170 -9.78 3.48 24.39
N CYS A 171 -9.35 3.13 23.17
CA CYS A 171 -10.27 2.68 22.13
C CYS A 171 -10.70 1.23 22.35
N SER A 172 -12.00 0.96 22.20
CA SER A 172 -12.52 -0.40 22.07
C SER A 172 -12.13 -1.00 20.70
N PRO A 173 -12.09 -2.34 20.56
CA PRO A 173 -11.88 -3.00 19.27
C PRO A 173 -12.87 -2.55 18.19
N THR A 174 -14.12 -2.25 18.57
CA THR A 174 -15.16 -1.77 17.66
C THR A 174 -14.88 -0.37 17.15
N GLN A 175 -14.44 0.54 18.03
CA GLN A 175 -14.06 1.90 17.65
C GLN A 175 -12.86 1.92 16.69
N LYS A 176 -11.86 1.06 16.93
CA LYS A 176 -10.70 0.96 16.03
C LYS A 176 -11.11 0.58 14.60
N ALA A 177 -11.99 -0.41 14.46
CA ALA A 177 -12.53 -0.83 13.18
C ALA A 177 -13.39 0.26 12.52
N GLU A 178 -14.21 0.94 13.31
CA GLU A 178 -15.05 2.03 12.82
C GLU A 178 -14.22 3.20 12.25
N ILE A 179 -13.14 3.60 12.93
CA ILE A 179 -12.21 4.62 12.42
C ILE A 179 -11.60 4.19 11.07
N ALA A 180 -11.12 2.95 10.97
CA ALA A 180 -10.52 2.44 9.74
C ALA A 180 -11.52 2.52 8.56
N LEU A 181 -12.76 2.08 8.78
CA LEU A 181 -13.84 2.19 7.79
C LEU A 181 -14.18 3.64 7.46
N LEU A 182 -14.21 4.52 8.45
CA LEU A 182 -14.53 5.93 8.26
C LEU A 182 -13.47 6.63 7.41
N ILE A 183 -12.18 6.43 7.70
CA ILE A 183 -11.06 6.95 6.88
C ILE A 183 -11.19 6.44 5.45
N ARG A 184 -11.41 5.13 5.25
CA ARG A 184 -11.55 4.50 3.94
C ARG A 184 -12.71 5.10 3.14
N ARG A 185 -13.89 5.21 3.76
CA ARG A 185 -15.10 5.74 3.11
C ARG A 185 -14.98 7.22 2.78
N HIS A 186 -14.37 8.02 3.66
CA HIS A 186 -14.24 9.46 3.50
C HIS A 186 -13.14 9.84 2.50
N THR A 187 -11.95 9.27 2.64
CA THR A 187 -10.80 9.63 1.78
C THR A 187 -10.81 8.91 0.43
N LYS A 188 -11.52 7.78 0.32
CA LYS A 188 -11.44 6.83 -0.81
C LYS A 188 -10.02 6.33 -1.10
N LYS A 189 -9.09 6.49 -0.13
CA LYS A 189 -7.71 5.99 -0.21
C LYS A 189 -7.62 4.62 0.42
N ARG A 190 -6.52 3.92 0.13
CA ARG A 190 -6.19 2.64 0.75
C ARG A 190 -5.81 2.83 2.21
N VAL A 191 -6.43 2.02 3.07
CA VAL A 191 -6.13 1.98 4.50
C VAL A 191 -5.42 0.67 4.82
N CYS A 192 -4.28 0.77 5.50
CA CYS A 192 -3.54 -0.36 6.02
C CYS A 192 -3.62 -0.34 7.54
N CYS A 193 -4.01 -1.46 8.16
CA CYS A 193 -4.05 -1.58 9.62
C CYS A 193 -3.04 -2.63 10.09
N ILE A 194 -2.38 -2.33 11.20
CA ILE A 194 -1.37 -3.22 11.81
C ILE A 194 -1.68 -3.41 13.30
N GLY A 195 -1.53 -4.63 13.79
CA GLY A 195 -1.75 -4.97 15.20
C GLY A 195 -1.15 -6.33 15.57
N ASP A 196 -0.99 -6.59 16.86
CA ASP A 196 -0.37 -7.81 17.40
C ASP A 196 -1.34 -8.66 18.24
N GLY A 197 -2.39 -8.05 18.79
CA GLY A 197 -3.34 -8.69 19.70
C GLY A 197 -4.73 -8.96 19.11
N GLY A 198 -5.53 -9.76 19.83
CA GLY A 198 -6.94 -10.03 19.49
C GLY A 198 -7.80 -8.76 19.39
N ASN A 199 -7.45 -7.72 20.15
CA ASN A 199 -8.14 -6.43 20.15
C ASN A 199 -8.03 -5.66 18.82
N ASP A 200 -7.08 -6.05 17.95
CA ASP A 200 -6.85 -5.39 16.67
C ASP A 200 -7.44 -6.17 15.49
N VAL A 201 -7.96 -7.38 15.71
CA VAL A 201 -8.48 -8.27 14.65
C VAL A 201 -9.57 -7.58 13.83
N SER A 202 -10.55 -6.95 14.49
CA SER A 202 -11.64 -6.22 13.82
C SER A 202 -11.14 -5.06 12.99
N MET A 203 -10.10 -4.35 13.45
CA MET A 203 -9.48 -3.23 12.74
C MET A 203 -8.69 -3.72 11.52
N ILE A 204 -7.93 -4.81 11.67
CA ILE A 204 -7.17 -5.46 10.60
C ILE A 204 -8.11 -5.90 9.47
N GLN A 205 -9.22 -6.58 9.81
CA GLN A 205 -10.20 -7.05 8.84
C GLN A 205 -11.01 -5.93 8.16
N ALA A 206 -11.14 -4.78 8.81
CA ALA A 206 -11.84 -3.62 8.26
C ALA A 206 -11.03 -2.84 7.20
N ALA A 207 -9.70 -3.02 7.18
CA ALA A 207 -8.78 -2.31 6.30
C ALA A 207 -8.81 -2.84 4.85
N ASP A 208 -8.15 -2.14 3.92
CA ASP A 208 -7.88 -2.69 2.58
C ASP A 208 -6.72 -3.70 2.62
N VAL A 209 -5.79 -3.52 3.56
CA VAL A 209 -4.69 -4.44 3.85
C VAL A 209 -4.53 -4.56 5.37
N GLY A 210 -4.64 -5.78 5.87
CA GLY A 210 -4.43 -6.13 7.26
C GLY A 210 -3.04 -6.75 7.49
N ILE A 211 -2.31 -6.25 8.47
CA ILE A 211 -0.98 -6.76 8.83
C ILE A 211 -0.96 -7.19 10.29
N GLY A 212 -0.66 -8.45 10.55
CA GLY A 212 -0.54 -8.99 11.88
C GLY A 212 0.93 -9.07 12.30
N ILE A 213 1.25 -8.57 13.48
CA ILE A 213 2.55 -8.82 14.11
C ILE A 213 2.43 -10.09 14.94
N VAL A 214 3.41 -10.99 14.82
CA VAL A 214 3.45 -12.21 15.64
C VAL A 214 3.74 -11.82 17.10
N GLY A 215 2.69 -11.85 17.93
CA GLY A 215 2.78 -11.62 19.36
C GLY A 215 3.45 -12.77 20.11
N LYS A 216 4.00 -12.45 21.30
CA LYS A 216 4.56 -13.46 22.22
C LYS A 216 3.48 -14.27 22.93
N GLU A 217 2.34 -13.63 23.23
CA GLU A 217 1.26 -14.17 24.05
C GLU A 217 0.12 -14.77 23.22
N GLY A 218 0.14 -14.58 21.89
CA GLY A 218 -0.88 -15.09 20.99
C GLY A 218 -0.64 -14.68 19.53
N ARG A 219 -1.26 -15.41 18.60
CA ARG A 219 -1.14 -15.19 17.15
C ARG A 219 -2.45 -14.76 16.49
N GLN A 220 -3.44 -14.31 17.27
CA GLN A 220 -4.78 -14.01 16.76
C GLN A 220 -4.77 -12.95 15.65
N ALA A 221 -4.06 -11.83 15.85
CA ALA A 221 -3.90 -10.80 14.82
C ALA A 221 -3.18 -11.35 13.57
N SER A 222 -2.11 -12.12 13.77
CA SER A 222 -1.36 -12.75 12.68
C SER A 222 -2.17 -13.77 11.88
N LEU A 223 -3.10 -14.49 12.50
CA LEU A 223 -3.95 -15.47 11.83
C LEU A 223 -5.10 -14.82 11.06
N ALA A 224 -5.52 -13.63 11.48
CA ALA A 224 -6.61 -12.88 10.86
C ALA A 224 -6.17 -11.86 9.79
N ALA A 225 -4.85 -11.68 9.60
CA ALA A 225 -4.28 -10.67 8.71
C ALA A 225 -3.95 -11.23 7.32
N ASP A 226 -3.87 -10.33 6.33
CA ASP A 226 -3.41 -10.67 4.97
C ASP A 226 -1.91 -10.96 4.94
N PHE A 227 -1.13 -10.23 5.74
CA PHE A 227 0.30 -10.44 5.91
C PHE A 227 0.65 -10.62 7.38
N SER A 228 1.57 -11.54 7.65
CA SER A 228 2.16 -11.74 8.98
C SER A 228 3.63 -11.31 8.98
N ILE A 229 4.01 -10.47 9.94
CA ILE A 229 5.40 -10.05 10.16
C ILE A 229 5.80 -10.28 11.61
N THR A 230 7.08 -10.50 11.87
CA THR A 230 7.57 -10.76 13.24
C THR A 230 7.85 -9.49 14.04
N GLN A 231 8.19 -8.38 13.37
CA GLN A 231 8.59 -7.13 14.00
C GLN A 231 8.12 -5.95 13.15
N PHE A 232 7.85 -4.81 13.79
CA PHE A 232 7.33 -3.61 13.13
C PHE A 232 8.22 -3.10 11.99
N HIS A 233 9.54 -3.14 12.13
CA HIS A 233 10.45 -2.58 11.11
C HIS A 233 10.39 -3.29 9.76
N HIS A 234 9.97 -4.56 9.71
CA HIS A 234 9.73 -5.29 8.46
C HIS A 234 8.60 -4.67 7.61
N LEU A 235 7.74 -3.84 8.22
CA LEU A 235 6.70 -3.10 7.52
C LEU A 235 7.27 -2.18 6.43
N THR A 236 8.45 -1.58 6.67
CA THR A 236 9.10 -0.69 5.71
C THR A 236 9.42 -1.41 4.40
N LYS A 237 10.11 -2.55 4.49
CA LYS A 237 10.41 -3.42 3.35
C LYS A 237 9.14 -3.95 2.69
N LEU A 238 8.17 -4.41 3.48
CA LEU A 238 6.91 -4.94 2.96
C LEU A 238 6.16 -3.89 2.12
N LEU A 239 6.04 -2.66 2.61
CA LEU A 239 5.32 -1.63 1.88
C LEU A 239 6.15 -1.00 0.76
N VAL A 240 7.33 -0.47 1.09
CA VAL A 240 8.10 0.39 0.19
C VAL A 240 8.75 -0.39 -0.93
N TRP A 241 9.26 -1.60 -0.65
CA TRP A 241 9.74 -2.50 -1.68
C TRP A 241 8.61 -3.36 -2.22
N HIS A 242 8.14 -4.36 -1.43
CA HIS A 242 7.23 -5.41 -1.92
C HIS A 242 5.93 -4.83 -2.47
N GLY A 243 5.37 -3.82 -1.82
CA GLY A 243 4.21 -3.09 -2.32
C GLY A 243 4.48 -2.36 -3.64
N ARG A 244 5.61 -1.65 -3.80
CA ARG A 244 5.97 -0.96 -5.05
C ARG A 244 6.07 -1.94 -6.21
N ASN A 245 6.86 -2.98 -6.02
CA ASN A 245 7.14 -3.92 -7.09
C ASN A 245 5.91 -4.74 -7.43
N SER A 246 5.10 -5.16 -6.45
CA SER A 246 3.80 -5.78 -6.71
C SER A 246 2.91 -4.89 -7.57
N TYR A 247 2.79 -3.59 -7.26
CA TYR A 247 1.99 -2.65 -8.05
C TYR A 247 2.52 -2.46 -9.47
N LYS A 248 3.81 -2.14 -9.63
CA LYS A 248 4.43 -1.86 -10.94
C LYS A 248 4.41 -3.08 -11.86
N ARG A 249 4.76 -4.27 -11.33
CA ARG A 249 4.74 -5.54 -12.07
C ARG A 249 3.34 -5.91 -12.50
N SER A 250 2.37 -5.84 -11.59
CA SER A 250 0.97 -6.18 -11.90
C SER A 250 0.37 -5.21 -12.92
N ALA A 251 0.69 -3.92 -12.82
CA ALA A 251 0.25 -2.93 -13.79
C ALA A 251 0.78 -3.23 -15.19
N LYS A 252 2.08 -3.51 -15.30
CA LYS A 252 2.73 -3.86 -16.56
C LYS A 252 2.16 -5.16 -17.13
N LEU A 253 2.07 -6.22 -16.31
CA LEU A 253 1.48 -7.49 -16.71
C LEU A 253 0.05 -7.32 -17.26
N ALA A 254 -0.80 -6.57 -16.57
CA ALA A 254 -2.18 -6.33 -17.00
C ALA A 254 -2.26 -5.58 -18.35
N GLN A 255 -1.39 -4.59 -18.57
CA GLN A 255 -1.31 -3.87 -19.84
C GLN A 255 -0.91 -4.79 -21.00
N PHE A 256 0.05 -5.69 -20.77
CA PHE A 256 0.49 -6.67 -21.79
C PHE A 256 -0.58 -7.72 -22.08
N ILE A 257 -1.26 -8.24 -21.05
CA ILE A 257 -2.39 -9.17 -21.24
C ILE A 257 -3.52 -8.52 -22.05
N MET A 258 -3.79 -7.24 -21.82
CA MET A 258 -4.78 -6.50 -22.59
C MET A 258 -4.32 -6.27 -24.03
N HIS A 259 -3.05 -5.88 -24.22
CA HIS A 259 -2.47 -5.63 -25.54
C HIS A 259 -2.51 -6.87 -26.43
N ARG A 260 -2.01 -8.01 -25.92
CA ARG A 260 -1.98 -9.28 -26.66
C ARG A 260 -3.38 -9.77 -27.07
N GLY A 261 -4.40 -9.47 -26.26
CA GLY A 261 -5.78 -9.83 -26.57
C GLY A 261 -6.35 -8.96 -27.68
N LEU A 262 -6.18 -7.64 -27.57
CA LEU A 262 -6.77 -6.67 -28.50
C LEU A 262 -6.09 -6.65 -29.88
N ILE A 263 -4.79 -6.93 -29.94
CA ILE A 263 -4.04 -6.89 -31.21
C ILE A 263 -4.55 -7.94 -32.21
N ILE A 264 -4.95 -9.13 -31.74
CA ILE A 264 -5.55 -10.17 -32.60
C ILE A 264 -6.87 -9.66 -33.18
N SER A 265 -7.72 -9.06 -32.35
CA SER A 265 -9.00 -8.51 -32.79
C SER A 265 -8.80 -7.42 -33.82
N ALA A 266 -7.82 -6.53 -33.65
CA ALA A 266 -7.48 -5.51 -34.63
C ALA A 266 -7.01 -6.11 -35.96
N CYS A 267 -6.17 -7.15 -35.93
CA CYS A 267 -5.80 -7.91 -37.13
C CYS A 267 -7.03 -8.52 -37.81
N GLN A 268 -7.91 -9.17 -37.05
CA GLN A 268 -9.15 -9.76 -37.57
C GLN A 268 -10.05 -8.70 -38.23
N THR A 269 -10.23 -7.53 -37.59
CA THR A 269 -11.03 -6.44 -38.14
C THR A 269 -10.48 -5.96 -39.49
N MET A 270 -9.17 -5.73 -39.59
CA MET A 270 -8.55 -5.34 -40.86
C MET A 270 -8.70 -6.41 -41.94
N TYR A 271 -8.57 -7.68 -41.57
CA TYR A 271 -8.79 -8.78 -42.49
C TYR A 271 -10.24 -8.82 -43.01
N SER A 272 -11.22 -8.66 -42.12
CA SER A 272 -12.63 -8.61 -42.47
C SER A 272 -12.96 -7.42 -43.38
N ILE A 273 -12.39 -6.24 -43.15
CA ILE A 273 -12.56 -5.08 -44.04
C ILE A 273 -12.05 -5.38 -45.45
N ALA A 274 -10.85 -5.95 -45.57
CA ALA A 274 -10.26 -6.33 -46.85
C ALA A 274 -11.01 -7.47 -47.57
N LYS A 275 -11.83 -8.23 -46.84
CA LYS A 275 -12.68 -9.31 -47.35
C LYS A 275 -14.15 -8.94 -47.44
N HIS A 276 -14.49 -7.65 -47.46
CA HIS A 276 -15.88 -7.18 -47.56
C HIS A 276 -16.80 -7.81 -46.50
N PHE A 277 -16.29 -7.95 -45.27
CA PHE A 277 -16.99 -8.50 -44.11
C PHE A 277 -17.44 -9.96 -44.24
N GLU A 278 -16.75 -10.78 -45.05
CA GLU A 278 -16.92 -12.23 -45.00
C GLU A 278 -16.61 -12.79 -43.58
N PRO A 279 -17.41 -13.73 -43.04
CA PRO A 279 -17.26 -14.27 -41.69
C PRO A 279 -16.14 -15.33 -41.60
N LYS A 280 -14.99 -15.08 -42.22
CA LYS A 280 -13.83 -15.97 -42.17
C LYS A 280 -12.81 -15.48 -41.13
N GLY A 281 -12.34 -16.40 -40.29
CA GLY A 281 -11.27 -16.12 -39.35
C GLY A 281 -9.92 -15.96 -40.06
N LEU A 282 -9.11 -15.00 -39.62
CA LEU A 282 -7.74 -14.79 -40.06
C LEU A 282 -6.81 -15.85 -39.47
N PHE A 283 -6.77 -15.96 -38.14
CA PHE A 283 -6.02 -16.97 -37.40
C PHE A 283 -7.00 -17.97 -36.79
N ILE A 284 -6.99 -19.19 -37.31
CA ILE A 284 -7.95 -20.24 -36.92
C ILE A 284 -7.22 -21.39 -36.19
N ASN A 285 -7.98 -22.17 -35.42
CA ASN A 285 -7.54 -23.43 -34.82
C ASN A 285 -6.21 -23.29 -34.04
N TRP A 286 -5.20 -24.09 -34.40
CA TRP A 286 -3.91 -24.17 -33.74
C TRP A 286 -3.11 -22.86 -33.78
N LEU A 287 -3.35 -21.97 -34.75
CA LEU A 287 -2.71 -20.64 -34.74
C LEU A 287 -3.21 -19.78 -33.58
N LEU A 288 -4.54 -19.76 -33.37
CA LEU A 288 -5.12 -18.99 -32.28
C LEU A 288 -4.75 -19.59 -30.92
N VAL A 289 -4.84 -20.92 -30.79
CA VAL A 289 -4.42 -21.64 -29.59
C VAL A 289 -2.94 -21.39 -29.31
N GLY A 290 -2.08 -21.60 -30.30
CA GLY A 290 -0.63 -21.38 -30.19
C GLY A 290 -0.29 -19.96 -29.75
N TYR A 291 -0.90 -18.92 -30.34
CA TYR A 291 -0.67 -17.54 -29.94
C TYR A 291 -1.08 -17.28 -28.49
N ALA A 292 -2.31 -17.63 -28.13
CA ALA A 292 -2.87 -17.32 -26.82
C ALA A 292 -2.26 -18.14 -25.68
N THR A 293 -1.75 -19.34 -25.98
CA THR A 293 -1.31 -20.30 -24.95
C THR A 293 0.20 -20.51 -24.92
N VAL A 294 0.86 -20.63 -26.07
CA VAL A 294 2.27 -21.08 -26.15
C VAL A 294 3.20 -19.91 -26.45
N TYR A 295 2.90 -19.13 -27.50
CA TYR A 295 3.86 -18.20 -28.09
C TYR A 295 3.96 -16.83 -27.41
N THR A 296 3.04 -16.51 -26.49
CA THR A 296 3.01 -15.19 -25.84
C THR A 296 2.89 -15.22 -24.32
N ASN A 297 2.50 -16.36 -23.73
CA ASN A 297 2.28 -16.44 -22.27
C ASN A 297 3.56 -16.30 -21.46
N ALA A 298 4.53 -17.20 -21.66
CA ALA A 298 5.72 -17.25 -20.80
C ALA A 298 6.49 -15.92 -20.76
N PRO A 299 6.74 -15.22 -21.88
CA PRO A 299 7.38 -13.91 -21.88
C PRO A 299 6.59 -12.86 -21.08
N VAL A 300 5.28 -12.76 -21.30
CA VAL A 300 4.41 -11.78 -20.62
C VAL A 300 4.36 -12.03 -19.11
N PHE A 301 4.17 -13.28 -18.68
CA PHE A 301 4.14 -13.63 -17.26
C PHE A 301 5.51 -13.48 -16.58
N SER A 302 6.60 -13.63 -17.33
CA SER A 302 7.95 -13.43 -16.79
C SER A 302 8.20 -11.99 -16.30
N LEU A 303 7.41 -11.00 -16.75
CA LEU A 303 7.47 -9.60 -16.28
C LEU A 303 7.18 -9.44 -14.78
N VAL A 304 6.61 -10.45 -14.11
CA VAL A 304 6.49 -10.48 -12.64
C VAL A 304 7.86 -10.50 -11.94
N LEU A 305 8.93 -10.86 -12.65
CA LEU A 305 10.29 -10.85 -12.11
C LEU A 305 11.01 -9.51 -12.29
N ASP A 306 10.47 -8.61 -13.11
CA ASP A 306 11.07 -7.31 -13.42
C ASP A 306 11.18 -6.42 -12.18
N ARG A 307 12.19 -5.56 -12.12
CA ARG A 307 12.42 -4.62 -11.01
C ARG A 307 12.84 -3.29 -11.59
N ASP A 308 12.14 -2.23 -11.22
CA ASP A 308 12.50 -0.86 -11.54
C ASP A 308 13.47 -0.28 -10.51
N VAL A 309 13.32 -0.66 -9.24
CA VAL A 309 14.10 -0.14 -8.11
C VAL A 309 14.54 -1.28 -7.19
N ASP A 310 15.82 -1.25 -6.80
CA ASP A 310 16.40 -2.18 -5.82
C ASP A 310 16.05 -1.83 -4.38
N GLU A 311 16.21 -2.80 -3.47
CA GLU A 311 15.86 -2.65 -2.06
C GLU A 311 16.57 -1.50 -1.37
N GLU A 312 17.89 -1.43 -1.57
CA GLU A 312 18.72 -0.42 -0.92
C GLU A 312 18.33 0.98 -1.40
N LEU A 313 18.05 1.12 -2.70
CA LEU A 313 17.65 2.39 -3.28
C LEU A 313 16.25 2.81 -2.81
N ALA A 314 15.31 1.86 -2.68
CA ALA A 314 13.97 2.12 -2.15
C ALA A 314 14.01 2.56 -0.67
N ASN A 315 14.92 2.01 0.11
CA ASN A 315 15.13 2.42 1.50
C ASN A 315 15.88 3.76 1.63
N LEU A 316 16.80 4.05 0.71
CA LEU A 316 17.54 5.32 0.68
C LEU A 316 16.67 6.50 0.21
N TYR A 317 15.74 6.25 -0.72
CA TYR A 317 14.82 7.24 -1.28
C TYR A 317 13.34 6.79 -1.17
N PRO A 318 12.77 6.76 0.04
CA PRO A 318 11.39 6.33 0.25
C PRO A 318 10.36 7.19 -0.48
N GLU A 319 10.70 8.42 -0.89
CA GLU A 319 9.88 9.31 -1.71
C GLU A 319 9.45 8.68 -3.03
N LEU A 320 10.20 7.70 -3.56
CA LEU A 320 9.81 6.94 -4.74
C LEU A 320 8.45 6.25 -4.56
N TYR A 321 8.09 5.87 -3.33
CA TYR A 321 6.77 5.32 -3.04
C TYR A 321 5.62 6.32 -3.30
N LYS A 322 5.89 7.64 -3.22
CA LYS A 322 4.87 8.68 -3.44
C LYS A 322 4.31 8.64 -4.85
N GLU A 323 5.11 8.22 -5.82
CA GLU A 323 4.71 8.10 -7.23
C GLU A 323 3.50 7.17 -7.41
N LEU A 324 3.45 6.08 -6.65
CA LEU A 324 2.42 5.04 -6.75
C LEU A 324 1.03 5.58 -6.36
N LYS A 325 0.98 6.57 -5.47
CA LYS A 325 -0.27 7.19 -5.02
C LYS A 325 -0.99 7.96 -6.15
N SER A 326 -0.29 8.33 -7.21
CA SER A 326 -0.90 8.99 -8.36
C SER A 326 -1.75 8.04 -9.22
N GLY A 327 -1.63 6.72 -9.04
CA GLY A 327 -2.39 5.73 -9.79
C GLY A 327 -2.12 5.73 -11.30
N ARG A 328 -1.04 6.39 -11.75
CA ARG A 328 -0.80 6.66 -13.18
C ARG A 328 -0.66 5.39 -14.01
N SER A 329 -0.03 4.35 -13.46
CA SER A 329 0.22 3.08 -14.16
C SER A 329 -1.06 2.38 -14.59
N LEU A 330 -2.10 2.38 -13.74
CA LEU A 330 -3.42 1.78 -14.02
C LEU A 330 -4.51 2.85 -14.05
N SER A 331 -4.35 3.84 -14.94
CA SER A 331 -5.32 4.91 -15.16
C SER A 331 -6.09 4.72 -16.48
N TYR A 332 -7.25 5.38 -16.62
CA TYR A 332 -7.98 5.42 -17.89
C TYR A 332 -7.11 5.93 -19.05
N ARG A 333 -6.22 6.90 -18.79
CA ARG A 333 -5.27 7.38 -19.79
C ARG A 333 -4.33 6.27 -20.25
N SER A 334 -3.77 5.50 -19.31
CA SER A 334 -2.91 4.35 -19.63
C SER A 334 -3.69 3.30 -20.42
N PHE A 335 -4.90 2.95 -19.97
CA PHE A 335 -5.80 2.02 -20.66
C PHE A 335 -6.03 2.40 -22.12
N PHE A 336 -6.53 3.60 -22.39
CA PHE A 336 -6.81 4.03 -23.76
C PHE A 336 -5.54 4.17 -24.61
N THR A 337 -4.41 4.54 -23.99
CA THR A 337 -3.12 4.55 -24.70
C THR A 337 -2.79 3.14 -25.19
N TRP A 338 -2.88 2.12 -24.33
CA TRP A 338 -2.63 0.74 -24.69
C TRP A 338 -3.63 0.18 -25.70
N VAL A 339 -4.92 0.53 -25.60
CA VAL A 339 -5.92 0.17 -26.64
C VAL A 339 -5.50 0.74 -28.00
N LEU A 340 -5.11 2.02 -28.06
CA LEU A 340 -4.65 2.66 -29.30
C LEU A 340 -3.36 2.02 -29.84
N VAL A 341 -2.42 1.63 -28.98
CA VAL A 341 -1.24 0.83 -29.39
C VAL A 341 -1.70 -0.43 -30.09
N SER A 342 -2.58 -1.21 -29.45
CA SER A 342 -3.03 -2.52 -29.96
C SER A 342 -3.74 -2.40 -31.29
N VAL A 343 -4.64 -1.43 -31.43
CA VAL A 343 -5.37 -1.17 -32.68
C VAL A 343 -4.41 -0.73 -33.77
N TYR A 344 -3.51 0.20 -33.49
CA TYR A 344 -2.51 0.65 -34.46
C TYR A 344 -1.61 -0.51 -34.91
N GLN A 345 -1.01 -1.25 -33.97
CA GLN A 345 -0.06 -2.31 -34.29
C GLN A 345 -0.74 -3.45 -35.04
N GLY A 346 -1.93 -3.90 -34.59
CA GLY A 346 -2.68 -4.93 -35.30
C GLY A 346 -3.10 -4.48 -36.70
N SER A 347 -3.50 -3.20 -36.85
CA SER A 347 -3.87 -2.65 -38.15
C SER A 347 -2.68 -2.56 -39.10
N VAL A 348 -1.50 -2.17 -38.60
CA VAL A 348 -0.27 -2.14 -39.40
C VAL A 348 0.15 -3.55 -39.78
N ILE A 349 0.21 -4.49 -38.84
CA ILE A 349 0.62 -5.88 -39.11
C ILE A 349 -0.29 -6.49 -40.19
N GLN A 350 -1.61 -6.38 -40.03
CA GLN A 350 -2.52 -6.99 -41.00
C GLN A 350 -2.60 -6.19 -42.31
N GLY A 351 -2.78 -4.86 -42.25
CA GLY A 351 -2.94 -4.04 -43.45
C GLY A 351 -1.67 -4.01 -44.32
N PHE A 352 -0.49 -3.83 -43.72
CA PHE A 352 0.76 -3.86 -44.50
C PHE A 352 1.12 -5.25 -44.98
N SER A 353 0.76 -6.33 -44.26
CA SER A 353 1.03 -7.68 -44.77
C SER A 353 0.24 -7.96 -46.06
N GLN A 354 -1.00 -7.49 -46.15
CA GLN A 354 -1.82 -7.58 -47.36
C GLN A 354 -1.19 -6.82 -48.53
N ILE A 355 -0.66 -5.61 -48.28
CA ILE A 355 0.01 -4.79 -49.30
C ILE A 355 1.34 -5.43 -49.73
N LEU A 356 2.17 -5.90 -48.79
CA LEU A 356 3.52 -6.43 -49.08
C LEU A 356 3.48 -7.80 -49.78
N VAL A 357 2.48 -8.62 -49.47
CA VAL A 357 2.29 -9.94 -50.09
C VAL A 357 1.43 -9.85 -51.36
N ASP A 358 0.77 -8.71 -51.58
CA ASP A 358 -0.18 -8.49 -52.67
C ASP A 358 -1.29 -9.56 -52.70
N ALA A 359 -1.81 -9.88 -51.51
CA ALA A 359 -2.82 -10.91 -51.33
C ALA A 359 -3.79 -10.55 -50.20
N THR A 360 -5.09 -10.75 -50.45
CA THR A 360 -6.14 -10.50 -49.43
C THR A 360 -6.39 -11.70 -48.52
N SER A 361 -6.01 -12.91 -48.93
CA SER A 361 -6.04 -14.14 -48.13
C SER A 361 -5.05 -15.17 -48.62
N GLY A 362 -4.72 -16.13 -47.76
CA GLY A 362 -4.04 -17.36 -48.15
C GLY A 362 -2.83 -17.65 -47.26
N PRO A 363 -2.21 -18.83 -47.44
CA PRO A 363 -1.15 -19.32 -46.56
C PRO A 363 0.09 -18.42 -46.49
N ARG A 364 0.40 -17.68 -47.56
CA ARG A 364 1.52 -16.73 -47.62
C ARG A 364 1.27 -15.45 -46.80
N LEU A 365 0.03 -14.96 -46.79
CA LEU A 365 -0.36 -13.80 -45.98
C LEU A 365 -0.33 -14.19 -44.51
N ILE A 366 -0.96 -15.32 -44.17
CA ILE A 366 -1.08 -15.82 -42.81
C ILE A 366 0.31 -16.09 -42.21
N SER A 367 1.23 -16.69 -42.96
CA SER A 367 2.58 -16.97 -42.44
C SER A 367 3.38 -15.69 -42.17
N VAL A 368 3.20 -14.62 -42.96
CA VAL A 368 3.86 -13.33 -42.74
C VAL A 368 3.23 -12.58 -41.57
N SER A 369 1.90 -12.45 -41.55
CA SER A 369 1.19 -11.67 -40.52
C SER A 369 1.25 -12.33 -39.15
N PHE A 370 1.11 -13.66 -39.06
CA PHE A 370 1.19 -14.38 -37.78
C PHE A 370 2.59 -14.36 -37.18
N THR A 371 3.62 -14.56 -38.02
CA THR A 371 5.02 -14.47 -37.57
C THR A 371 5.35 -13.06 -37.10
N ALA A 372 4.96 -12.03 -37.85
CA ALA A 372 5.15 -10.65 -37.44
C ALA A 372 4.42 -10.34 -36.12
N LEU A 373 3.23 -10.89 -35.91
CA LEU A 373 2.46 -10.75 -34.68
C LEU A 373 3.17 -11.36 -33.47
N VAL A 374 3.64 -12.61 -33.57
CA VAL A 374 4.37 -13.29 -32.48
C VAL A 374 5.67 -12.55 -32.16
N LEU A 375 6.47 -12.23 -33.17
CA LEU A 375 7.74 -11.54 -32.97
C LEU A 375 7.56 -10.11 -32.44
N ASN A 376 6.50 -9.40 -32.85
CA ASN A 376 6.16 -8.11 -32.28
C ASN A 376 5.89 -8.20 -30.78
N GLU A 377 5.12 -9.19 -30.33
CA GLU A 377 4.85 -9.38 -28.90
C GLU A 377 6.11 -9.67 -28.11
N LEU A 378 6.98 -10.57 -28.62
CA LEU A 378 8.28 -10.85 -27.98
C LEU A 378 9.16 -9.60 -27.88
N ALA A 379 9.20 -8.78 -28.94
CA ALA A 379 9.94 -7.52 -28.94
C ALA A 379 9.33 -6.49 -27.96
N MET A 380 8.00 -6.40 -27.89
CA MET A 380 7.27 -5.52 -26.95
C MET A 380 7.63 -5.85 -25.50
N VAL A 381 7.63 -7.14 -25.15
CA VAL A 381 8.06 -7.60 -23.82
C VAL A 381 9.53 -7.28 -23.58
N ALA A 382 10.42 -7.65 -24.50
CA ALA A 382 11.87 -7.47 -24.37
C ALA A 382 12.27 -6.01 -24.14
N ILE A 383 11.72 -5.07 -24.93
CA ILE A 383 12.04 -3.64 -24.84
C ILE A 383 11.49 -3.02 -23.55
N SER A 384 10.42 -3.60 -23.01
CA SER A 384 9.81 -3.06 -21.81
C SER A 384 10.56 -3.46 -20.55
N ILE A 385 11.36 -4.54 -20.56
CA ILE A 385 12.12 -5.01 -19.39
C ILE A 385 13.08 -3.93 -18.90
N THR A 386 13.01 -3.66 -17.59
CA THR A 386 13.88 -2.67 -16.94
C THR A 386 15.15 -3.33 -16.45
N THR A 387 15.01 -4.43 -15.71
CA THR A 387 16.14 -5.20 -15.17
C THR A 387 16.06 -6.64 -15.66
N TRP A 388 17.06 -7.07 -16.44
CA TRP A 388 17.06 -8.40 -17.05
C TRP A 388 17.32 -9.51 -16.01
N HIS A 389 16.35 -10.43 -15.90
CA HIS A 389 16.47 -11.65 -15.10
C HIS A 389 16.70 -12.84 -16.03
N PRO A 390 17.57 -13.82 -15.69
CA PRO A 390 17.86 -14.97 -16.55
C PRO A 390 16.62 -15.74 -17.02
N ILE A 391 15.63 -15.93 -16.13
CA ILE A 391 14.35 -16.57 -16.48
C ILE A 391 13.60 -15.78 -17.57
N MET A 392 13.61 -14.44 -17.55
CA MET A 392 12.93 -13.64 -18.59
C MET A 392 13.61 -13.81 -19.94
N ILE A 393 14.95 -13.86 -19.97
CA ILE A 393 15.72 -14.14 -21.19
C ILE A 393 15.35 -15.52 -21.73
N PHE A 394 15.34 -16.54 -20.86
CA PHE A 394 14.94 -17.89 -21.20
C PHE A 394 13.51 -17.96 -21.74
N CYS A 395 12.55 -17.25 -21.12
CA CYS A 395 11.18 -17.20 -21.60
C CYS A 395 11.09 -16.56 -22.99
N ILE A 396 11.75 -15.42 -23.23
CA ILE A 396 11.69 -14.73 -24.53
C ILE A 396 12.35 -15.57 -25.63
N ILE A 397 13.59 -16.00 -25.43
CA ILE A 397 14.34 -16.78 -26.42
C ILE A 397 13.70 -18.16 -26.60
N GLY A 398 13.38 -18.83 -25.49
CA GLY A 398 12.77 -20.16 -25.49
C GLY A 398 11.43 -20.16 -26.22
N THR A 399 10.56 -19.17 -25.98
CA THR A 399 9.30 -19.05 -26.73
C THR A 399 9.52 -18.77 -28.21
N GLY A 400 10.51 -17.95 -28.57
CA GLY A 400 10.90 -17.74 -29.96
C GLY A 400 11.39 -19.03 -30.65
N LEU A 401 12.18 -19.84 -29.95
CA LEU A 401 12.65 -21.14 -30.44
C LEU A 401 11.50 -22.16 -30.56
N VAL A 402 10.59 -22.20 -29.58
CA VAL A 402 9.39 -23.04 -29.64
C VAL A 402 8.51 -22.67 -30.83
N TYR A 403 8.33 -21.37 -31.08
CA TYR A 403 7.62 -20.91 -32.28
C TYR A 403 8.33 -21.38 -33.55
N ALA A 404 9.64 -21.13 -33.68
CA ALA A 404 10.42 -21.55 -34.84
C ALA A 404 10.37 -23.08 -35.07
N ALA A 405 10.46 -23.87 -33.99
CA ALA A 405 10.36 -25.33 -34.05
C ALA A 405 8.96 -25.82 -34.45
N SER A 406 7.91 -25.05 -34.17
CA SER A 406 6.54 -25.40 -34.54
C SER A 406 6.20 -25.08 -36.01
N VAL A 407 6.91 -24.16 -36.66
CA VAL A 407 6.65 -23.72 -38.04
C VAL A 407 6.58 -24.87 -39.05
N PRO A 408 7.49 -25.88 -39.05
CA PRO A 408 7.40 -27.01 -39.98
C PRO A 408 6.12 -27.85 -39.85
N PHE A 409 5.49 -27.83 -38.67
CA PHE A 409 4.25 -28.56 -38.37
C PHE A 409 2.99 -27.75 -38.70
N LEU A 410 3.13 -26.49 -39.11
CA LEU A 410 2.02 -25.60 -39.46
C LEU A 410 1.73 -25.58 -40.98
N GLY A 411 2.07 -26.66 -41.70
CA GLY A 411 1.92 -26.75 -43.17
C GLY A 411 0.48 -26.61 -43.67
N ASP A 412 -0.52 -26.96 -42.85
CA ASP A 412 -1.94 -26.75 -43.18
C ASP A 412 -2.34 -25.27 -43.21
N TYR A 413 -1.54 -24.41 -42.56
CA TYR A 413 -1.79 -22.98 -42.45
C TYR A 413 -0.82 -22.14 -43.28
N PHE A 414 0.43 -22.59 -43.41
CA PHE A 414 1.54 -21.85 -44.01
C PHE A 414 2.02 -22.49 -45.32
N ASP A 415 2.38 -21.66 -46.30
CA ASP A 415 3.18 -22.10 -47.44
C ASP A 415 4.64 -22.29 -46.99
N LEU A 416 4.99 -23.52 -46.56
CA LEU A 416 6.32 -23.83 -46.01
C LEU A 416 7.46 -23.56 -46.98
N ARG A 417 7.22 -23.70 -48.30
CA ARG A 417 8.22 -23.37 -49.32
C ARG A 417 8.49 -21.88 -49.36
N TYR A 418 7.45 -21.07 -49.18
CA TYR A 418 7.57 -19.62 -49.12
C TYR A 418 8.26 -19.13 -47.83
N VAL A 419 8.00 -19.76 -46.67
CA VAL A 419 8.57 -19.34 -45.38
C VAL A 419 10.10 -19.36 -45.36
N VAL A 420 10.74 -20.29 -46.09
CA VAL A 420 12.21 -20.39 -46.16
C VAL A 420 12.80 -19.35 -47.13
N THR A 421 11.99 -18.64 -47.91
CA THR A 421 12.49 -17.67 -48.88
C THR A 421 12.99 -16.39 -48.21
N VAL A 422 14.02 -15.78 -48.80
CA VAL A 422 14.46 -14.41 -48.44
C VAL A 422 13.30 -13.42 -48.57
N GLY A 423 12.39 -13.67 -49.53
CA GLY A 423 11.16 -12.92 -49.75
C GLY A 423 10.26 -12.83 -48.51
N TRP A 424 10.12 -13.93 -47.79
CA TRP A 424 9.33 -13.96 -46.56
C TRP A 424 10.05 -13.22 -45.42
N VAL A 425 11.35 -13.46 -45.26
CA VAL A 425 12.15 -12.88 -44.15
C VAL A 425 12.13 -11.35 -44.18
N TRP A 426 12.40 -10.72 -45.32
CA TRP A 426 12.44 -9.27 -45.38
C TRP A 426 11.06 -8.64 -45.14
N ARG A 427 9.97 -9.29 -45.57
CA ARG A 427 8.61 -8.79 -45.33
C ARG A 427 8.26 -8.80 -43.85
N VAL A 428 8.57 -9.89 -43.15
CA VAL A 428 8.41 -9.97 -41.68
C VAL A 428 9.25 -8.89 -40.99
N ALA A 429 10.51 -8.71 -41.40
CA ALA A 429 11.39 -7.69 -40.83
C ALA A 429 10.87 -6.26 -41.06
N VAL A 430 10.37 -5.95 -42.27
CA VAL A 430 9.76 -4.66 -42.58
C VAL A 430 8.50 -4.43 -41.76
N LEU A 431 7.65 -5.44 -41.59
CA LEU A 431 6.45 -5.33 -40.76
C LEU A 431 6.80 -4.99 -39.30
N ILE A 432 7.73 -5.74 -38.71
CA ILE A 432 8.21 -5.44 -37.36
C ILE A 432 8.78 -4.01 -37.30
N SER A 433 9.56 -3.59 -38.27
CA SER A 433 10.06 -2.20 -38.30
C SER A 433 8.92 -1.14 -38.36
N ARG A 434 7.88 -1.39 -39.15
CA ARG A 434 6.76 -0.45 -39.35
C ARG A 434 5.79 -0.40 -38.17
N THR A 435 5.55 -1.53 -37.52
CA THR A 435 4.73 -1.61 -36.29
C THR A 435 5.29 -0.72 -35.17
N TRP A 436 6.60 -0.45 -35.21
CA TRP A 436 7.31 0.37 -34.23
C TRP A 436 7.58 1.81 -34.70
N SER A 437 7.12 2.16 -35.91
CA SER A 437 7.31 3.49 -36.53
C SER A 437 6.07 4.42 -36.54
N PRO A 438 5.26 4.58 -35.47
CA PRO A 438 4.20 5.59 -35.49
C PRO A 438 4.75 7.03 -35.48
N PRO A 439 4.07 8.01 -36.13
CA PRO A 439 4.56 9.38 -36.30
C PRO A 439 4.77 10.19 -35.00
N ASN A 440 4.21 9.77 -33.86
CA ASN A 440 4.38 10.43 -32.56
C ASN A 440 4.86 9.50 -31.41
N TYR A 441 5.28 8.27 -31.70
CA TYR A 441 5.60 7.26 -30.67
C TYR A 441 7.01 7.30 -30.10
N ARG A 442 7.98 7.84 -30.84
CA ARG A 442 9.36 8.02 -30.38
C ARG A 442 9.46 8.83 -29.08
N LYS A 443 8.47 9.67 -28.79
CA LYS A 443 8.39 10.44 -27.53
C LYS A 443 7.53 9.78 -26.46
N ASN A 444 6.41 9.13 -26.80
CA ASN A 444 5.42 8.70 -25.81
C ASN A 444 5.52 7.24 -25.35
N CYS A 445 6.04 6.31 -26.14
CA CYS A 445 6.23 4.92 -25.70
C CYS A 445 7.54 4.76 -24.94
N PHE A 446 8.62 5.37 -25.46
CA PHE A 446 9.84 5.57 -24.67
C PHE A 446 9.55 6.40 -23.42
N ARG A 447 8.64 7.38 -23.43
CA ARG A 447 8.20 8.02 -22.18
C ARG A 447 7.25 7.16 -21.36
N SER A 448 6.39 6.30 -21.89
CA SER A 448 5.47 5.51 -21.05
C SER A 448 6.17 4.30 -20.40
N VAL A 449 7.24 3.81 -21.04
CA VAL A 449 8.10 2.72 -20.56
C VAL A 449 9.32 3.27 -19.80
N ALA A 450 9.87 4.43 -20.17
CA ALA A 450 10.99 5.09 -19.47
C ALA A 450 10.60 6.30 -18.60
N PHE A 451 9.30 6.64 -18.41
CA PHE A 451 8.93 7.72 -17.46
C PHE A 451 9.29 7.36 -16.03
N ASP A 452 9.44 6.07 -15.72
CA ASP A 452 9.74 5.59 -14.37
C ASP A 452 11.13 6.05 -13.88
N THR A 453 12.10 6.21 -14.78
CA THR A 453 13.48 6.61 -14.41
C THR A 453 13.75 8.12 -14.52
N SER A 454 13.02 8.86 -15.35
CA SER A 454 13.28 10.29 -15.57
C SER A 454 12.90 11.20 -14.38
N HIS A 455 11.92 10.81 -13.56
CA HIS A 455 11.56 11.57 -12.35
C HIS A 455 12.58 11.40 -11.22
N ILE A 456 13.22 10.23 -11.14
CA ILE A 456 14.30 9.94 -10.19
C ILE A 456 15.41 10.96 -10.40
N MET A 457 15.88 11.13 -11.64
CA MET A 457 16.92 12.10 -11.99
C MET A 457 16.47 13.57 -11.86
N ALA A 458 15.20 13.89 -12.11
CA ALA A 458 14.68 15.25 -11.95
C ALA A 458 14.61 15.70 -10.48
N GLN A 459 14.40 14.77 -9.53
CA GLN A 459 14.47 15.05 -8.10
C GLN A 459 15.92 15.23 -7.62
N PHE A 460 16.87 14.44 -8.15
CA PHE A 460 18.31 14.66 -7.92
C PHE A 460 18.85 15.97 -8.49
N SER A 461 18.23 16.51 -9.55
CA SER A 461 18.62 17.77 -10.19
C SER A 461 18.20 19.04 -9.44
N SER A 462 17.42 18.93 -8.36
CA SER A 462 16.84 20.11 -7.69
C SER A 462 17.69 20.70 -6.56
N ASP A 463 18.75 20.01 -6.12
CA ASP A 463 19.73 20.57 -5.19
C ASP A 463 21.13 19.92 -5.34
N PRO A 464 22.03 20.49 -6.17
CA PRO A 464 23.36 19.92 -6.41
C PRO A 464 24.26 19.93 -5.16
N ASN A 465 23.93 20.72 -4.13
CA ASN A 465 24.73 20.79 -2.90
C ASN A 465 24.40 19.65 -1.91
N TRP A 466 23.18 19.08 -1.98
CA TRP A 466 22.73 18.00 -1.10
C TRP A 466 23.44 16.66 -1.38
N VAL A 467 23.72 16.38 -2.66
CA VAL A 467 24.46 15.18 -3.08
C VAL A 467 25.90 15.23 -2.60
N GLN A 468 26.52 16.41 -2.64
CA GLN A 468 27.90 16.64 -2.18
C GLN A 468 28.01 16.41 -0.66
N GLU A 469 27.09 16.98 0.12
CA GLU A 469 27.07 16.89 1.58
C GLU A 469 26.88 15.44 2.10
N LYS A 470 26.12 14.61 1.37
CA LYS A 470 25.98 13.18 1.69
C LYS A 470 27.12 12.30 1.16
N CYS A 471 27.80 12.69 0.09
CA CYS A 471 29.01 12.02 -0.37
C CYS A 471 30.17 12.22 0.62
N ASP A 472 30.25 13.38 1.25
CA ASP A 472 31.29 13.66 2.27
C ASP A 472 31.06 12.90 3.59
N ALA A 473 29.82 12.49 3.88
CA ALA A 473 29.47 11.75 5.10
C ALA A 473 29.70 10.22 5.03
N LYS A 474 29.95 9.65 3.83
CA LYS A 474 30.17 8.20 3.65
C LYS A 474 31.46 7.96 2.87
N GLY A 475 32.55 7.79 3.59
CA GLY A 475 33.85 7.50 3.01
C GLY A 475 33.89 6.18 2.22
N ARG A 476 34.43 6.30 0.99
CA ARG A 476 35.03 5.31 0.07
C ARG A 476 34.24 4.77 -1.14
N GLU A 477 34.84 5.10 -2.30
CA GLU A 477 35.11 4.36 -3.54
C GLU A 477 34.02 3.87 -4.52
N GLU A 478 32.75 3.72 -4.16
CA GLU A 478 31.74 3.26 -5.14
C GLU A 478 31.07 4.39 -5.97
N ILE A 479 31.38 5.66 -5.71
CA ILE A 479 30.68 6.81 -6.32
C ILE A 479 31.43 7.43 -7.52
N ARG A 480 32.54 6.84 -7.99
CA ARG A 480 33.28 7.36 -9.16
C ARG A 480 32.55 7.14 -10.50
N VAL A 481 31.71 6.09 -10.60
CA VAL A 481 30.98 5.78 -11.84
C VAL A 481 29.81 6.76 -12.05
N GLY A 482 29.15 7.20 -10.96
CA GLY A 482 28.08 8.19 -11.01
C GLY A 482 28.56 9.61 -11.35
N ALA A 483 29.71 10.02 -10.79
CA ALA A 483 30.29 11.34 -11.06
C ALA A 483 30.72 11.49 -12.54
N ALA A 484 31.32 10.45 -13.13
CA ALA A 484 31.74 10.45 -14.54
C ALA A 484 30.54 10.53 -15.51
N PHE A 485 29.41 9.89 -15.17
CA PHE A 485 28.19 9.93 -15.97
C PHE A 485 27.48 11.29 -15.88
N THR A 486 27.52 11.92 -14.71
CA THR A 486 26.95 13.26 -14.48
C THR A 486 27.76 14.34 -15.21
N GLU A 487 29.09 14.20 -15.27
CA GLU A 487 29.97 15.11 -16.01
C GLU A 487 29.79 15.01 -17.53
N ALA A 488 29.53 13.79 -18.05
CA ALA A 488 29.23 13.56 -19.46
C ALA A 488 27.89 14.22 -19.89
N LEU A 489 26.87 14.14 -19.04
CA LEU A 489 25.55 14.75 -19.29
C LEU A 489 25.56 16.28 -19.13
N SER A 490 26.37 16.81 -18.21
CA SER A 490 26.60 18.26 -18.07
C SER A 490 27.25 18.86 -19.33
N LYS A 491 28.24 18.16 -19.92
CA LYS A 491 28.90 18.58 -21.17
C LYS A 491 27.93 18.57 -22.37
N ASP A 492 27.00 17.62 -22.43
CA ASP A 492 25.96 17.57 -23.46
C ASP A 492 24.88 18.66 -23.29
N CYS A 493 24.51 18.98 -22.05
CA CYS A 493 23.59 20.07 -21.74
C CYS A 493 24.20 21.44 -22.07
N ALA A 494 25.50 21.64 -21.78
CA ALA A 494 26.25 22.82 -22.17
C ALA A 494 26.37 22.97 -23.70
N LYS A 495 26.55 21.86 -24.44
CA LYS A 495 26.52 21.83 -25.92
C LYS A 495 25.15 22.22 -26.48
N ARG A 496 24.06 21.78 -25.84
CA ARG A 496 22.67 22.13 -26.22
C ARG A 496 22.33 23.59 -25.92
N SER A 497 22.81 24.13 -24.80
CA SER A 497 22.66 25.56 -24.45
C SER A 497 23.44 26.47 -25.40
N ARG A 498 24.65 26.08 -25.84
CA ARG A 498 25.40 26.80 -26.89
C ARG A 498 24.72 26.78 -28.24
N ARG A 499 24.10 25.65 -28.62
CA ARG A 499 23.36 25.52 -29.89
C ARG A 499 22.09 26.39 -29.93
N ASN A 500 21.39 26.52 -28.80
CA ASN A 500 20.25 27.44 -28.69
C ASN A 500 20.65 28.92 -28.64
N ARG A 501 21.83 29.26 -28.11
CA ARG A 501 22.37 30.63 -28.11
C ARG A 501 22.85 31.11 -29.49
N LEU A 502 23.19 30.18 -30.39
CA LEU A 502 23.52 30.49 -31.79
C LEU A 502 22.29 30.63 -32.69
N LEU A 503 21.12 30.13 -32.25
CA LEU A 503 19.86 30.21 -33.00
C LEU A 503 18.99 31.42 -32.61
N HIS A 504 19.24 32.03 -31.46
CA HIS A 504 18.63 33.29 -31.05
C HIS A 504 19.76 34.29 -30.73
N GLY A 505 20.12 35.11 -31.72
CA GLY A 505 21.16 36.12 -31.58
C GLY A 505 20.82 37.15 -30.52
N VAL A 506 21.41 37.02 -29.34
CA VAL A 506 21.42 38.04 -28.28
C VAL A 506 22.81 38.05 -27.65
N SER A 507 23.58 39.12 -27.89
CA SER A 507 24.85 39.40 -27.22
C SER A 507 24.61 39.91 -25.80
N PRO A 508 25.41 39.52 -24.79
CA PRO A 508 25.28 40.05 -23.44
C PRO A 508 26.19 41.26 -23.23
N SER A 509 25.59 42.39 -22.84
CA SER A 509 26.31 43.53 -22.23
C SER A 509 26.32 43.39 -20.70
N THR A 510 27.42 43.88 -20.12
CA THR A 510 27.89 43.80 -18.73
C THR A 510 27.06 44.57 -17.69
N SER A 511 27.13 44.07 -16.43
CA SER A 511 26.61 44.58 -15.13
C SER A 511 26.90 46.07 -14.80
N PRO A 512 26.33 46.74 -13.76
CA PRO A 512 26.08 46.22 -12.39
C PRO A 512 24.78 46.64 -11.65
N ALA A 513 24.56 46.00 -10.49
CA ALA A 513 23.50 46.15 -9.48
C ALA A 513 23.57 47.46 -8.64
N PRO A 514 22.81 47.66 -7.54
CA PRO A 514 21.35 47.53 -7.31
C PRO A 514 20.72 48.86 -6.80
N LYS A 515 19.40 49.05 -6.91
CA LYS A 515 18.66 50.05 -6.11
C LYS A 515 17.32 49.52 -5.60
N GLN A 516 17.09 49.74 -4.31
CA GLN A 516 15.85 49.54 -3.55
C GLN A 516 14.69 50.35 -4.16
N GLN A 517 13.48 49.77 -4.23
CA GLN A 517 12.25 50.49 -3.87
C GLN A 517 11.01 49.59 -3.71
N LYS A 518 10.42 49.73 -2.52
CA LYS A 518 9.01 49.64 -2.07
C LYS A 518 7.93 49.03 -2.99
N ALA A 519 7.27 48.01 -2.41
CA ALA A 519 5.82 47.83 -2.22
C ALA A 519 4.84 48.51 -3.20
N TYR A 520 4.03 47.69 -3.87
CA TYR A 520 2.58 47.88 -3.98
C TYR A 520 1.89 46.51 -3.99
N GLY A 521 0.99 46.30 -3.02
CA GLY A 521 0.05 45.20 -3.04
C GLY A 521 -1.12 45.53 -3.97
N LEU A 522 -1.68 44.51 -4.60
CA LEU A 522 -3.04 44.52 -5.13
C LEU A 522 -3.56 43.09 -5.07
N ALA A 523 -4.46 42.90 -4.11
CA ALA A 523 -5.36 41.77 -4.03
C ALA A 523 -6.28 41.76 -5.26
N ARG A 524 -6.57 40.57 -5.77
CA ARG A 524 -7.80 40.31 -6.52
C ARG A 524 -8.42 39.04 -5.96
N ASP A 525 -9.45 39.27 -5.15
CA ASP A 525 -10.61 38.40 -5.05
C ASP A 525 -11.23 38.27 -6.44
N ASP A 526 -11.61 37.05 -6.80
CA ASP A 526 -12.81 36.80 -7.60
C ASP A 526 -13.37 35.46 -7.14
N SER A 527 -14.49 35.56 -6.42
CA SER A 527 -15.37 34.46 -6.10
C SER A 527 -16.69 34.65 -6.87
N ALA A 528 -17.28 33.51 -7.23
CA ALA A 528 -18.63 33.29 -7.72
C ALA A 528 -18.90 33.41 -9.24
N LEU A 529 -19.12 32.24 -9.87
CA LEU A 529 -20.35 31.99 -10.65
C LEU A 529 -20.61 30.47 -10.78
N LEU A 530 -21.71 30.04 -10.13
CA LEU A 530 -22.69 28.98 -10.41
C LEU A 530 -22.27 27.79 -11.32
N GLY A 531 -22.50 26.52 -10.99
CA GLY A 531 -23.71 25.93 -10.40
C GLY A 531 -24.37 25.02 -11.44
N MET A 532 -24.08 23.71 -11.43
CA MET A 532 -24.81 22.67 -12.17
C MET A 532 -24.87 21.40 -11.28
N PRO A 533 -26.05 20.78 -11.07
CA PRO A 533 -26.17 19.57 -10.27
C PRO A 533 -26.01 18.33 -11.16
N ASP A 534 -24.98 17.53 -10.92
CA ASP A 534 -24.85 16.23 -11.59
C ASP A 534 -25.61 15.17 -10.78
N LYS A 535 -26.89 14.97 -11.14
CA LYS A 535 -27.70 13.83 -10.72
C LYS A 535 -27.69 12.80 -11.86
N SER A 536 -26.97 11.70 -11.69
CA SER A 536 -27.34 10.42 -12.32
C SER A 536 -26.83 9.24 -11.47
N PRO A 537 -27.62 8.14 -11.36
CA PRO A 537 -27.34 7.03 -10.47
C PRO A 537 -26.28 6.08 -11.06
N PRO A 538 -25.64 5.21 -10.25
CA PRO A 538 -24.82 4.16 -10.81
C PRO A 538 -25.72 3.13 -11.51
N PHE A 539 -25.60 3.02 -12.83
CA PHE A 539 -26.18 1.92 -13.59
C PHE A 539 -25.52 0.60 -13.15
N GLY A 540 -26.35 -0.30 -12.62
CA GLY A 540 -26.02 -1.72 -12.50
C GLY A 540 -25.96 -2.33 -13.89
N LEU A 541 -24.79 -2.82 -14.28
CA LEU A 541 -24.66 -3.76 -15.39
C LEU A 541 -25.00 -5.15 -14.85
N GLU A 542 -26.25 -5.57 -15.05
CA GLU A 542 -26.61 -6.99 -15.08
C GLU A 542 -25.85 -7.62 -16.26
N ALA A 543 -24.90 -8.50 -15.94
CA ALA A 543 -24.29 -9.37 -16.92
C ALA A 543 -25.31 -10.41 -17.34
N VAL A 544 -25.98 -10.19 -18.48
CA VAL A 544 -26.73 -11.22 -19.17
C VAL A 544 -25.72 -12.26 -19.67
N SER A 545 -25.72 -13.41 -19.01
CA SER A 545 -24.97 -14.60 -19.36
C SER A 545 -25.60 -15.25 -20.60
N HIS A 546 -24.78 -15.53 -21.62
CA HIS A 546 -25.08 -16.55 -22.62
C HIS A 546 -23.86 -17.48 -22.78
N PRO A 547 -24.05 -18.81 -22.90
CA PRO A 547 -23.05 -19.78 -22.46
C PRO A 547 -22.33 -20.40 -23.65
N LEU A 548 -21.14 -19.91 -24.01
CA LEU A 548 -20.24 -20.61 -24.95
C LEU A 548 -18.74 -20.41 -24.65
N LEU A 549 -18.37 -20.17 -23.38
CA LEU A 549 -16.98 -20.06 -22.95
C LEU A 549 -16.62 -21.02 -21.79
N HIS A 550 -17.45 -22.03 -21.55
CA HIS A 550 -17.26 -23.00 -20.47
C HIS A 550 -16.93 -24.38 -21.03
N SER A 551 -15.81 -24.49 -21.76
CA SER A 551 -15.20 -25.78 -22.14
C SER A 551 -13.78 -25.51 -22.61
N LEU A 552 -12.80 -25.61 -21.71
CA LEU A 552 -11.37 -25.92 -21.97
C LEU A 552 -10.47 -25.49 -20.80
N TYR A 553 -10.79 -25.85 -19.56
CA TYR A 553 -9.79 -25.96 -18.48
C TYR A 553 -10.28 -26.99 -17.46
N TYR A 554 -9.91 -28.26 -17.69
CA TYR A 554 -9.99 -29.33 -16.69
C TYR A 554 -8.60 -29.98 -16.64
N PHE A 555 -7.89 -29.78 -15.54
CA PHE A 555 -6.83 -30.66 -15.07
C PHE A 555 -7.12 -30.92 -13.58
N PRO A 556 -7.18 -32.17 -13.12
CA PRO A 556 -7.49 -32.48 -11.73
C PRO A 556 -6.22 -32.26 -10.88
N ALA A 557 -6.34 -31.45 -9.84
CA ALA A 557 -5.39 -31.42 -8.74
C ALA A 557 -6.11 -31.93 -7.49
N ASP A 558 -5.92 -33.22 -7.21
CA ASP A 558 -6.26 -33.81 -5.92
C ASP A 558 -5.30 -33.26 -4.85
N VAL A 559 -5.80 -32.33 -4.03
CA VAL A 559 -5.31 -32.08 -2.66
C VAL A 559 -6.53 -31.76 -1.80
N PRO A 560 -6.81 -32.50 -0.71
CA PRO A 560 -8.07 -32.37 0.02
C PRO A 560 -8.06 -31.15 0.94
N THR A 561 -8.74 -30.08 0.56
CA THR A 561 -9.20 -29.05 1.50
C THR A 561 -10.53 -29.49 2.11
N SER A 562 -10.45 -30.13 3.28
CA SER A 562 -11.58 -30.31 4.19
C SER A 562 -11.31 -29.56 5.48
N VAL A 563 -11.77 -28.32 5.59
CA VAL A 563 -12.30 -27.83 6.88
C VAL A 563 -13.59 -27.08 6.58
N LYS A 564 -14.69 -27.82 6.78
CA LYS A 564 -16.05 -27.30 6.79
C LYS A 564 -16.17 -26.19 7.84
N SER A 565 -16.83 -25.11 7.44
CA SER A 565 -17.49 -24.19 8.37
C SER A 565 -18.34 -24.98 9.36
N LYS A 566 -17.95 -25.01 10.64
CA LYS A 566 -18.85 -25.40 11.72
C LYS A 566 -19.29 -24.13 12.43
N GLY A 567 -20.49 -23.68 12.08
CA GLY A 567 -21.28 -22.82 12.95
C GLY A 567 -21.48 -23.51 14.29
N TRP A 568 -21.41 -22.72 15.35
CA TRP A 568 -21.71 -23.14 16.70
C TRP A 568 -23.19 -23.52 16.77
N ARG A 569 -23.49 -24.82 16.74
CA ARG A 569 -24.75 -25.38 17.23
C ARG A 569 -24.43 -26.06 18.55
N GLY A 570 -24.83 -25.42 19.65
CA GLY A 570 -24.85 -26.08 20.95
C GLY A 570 -25.91 -27.18 20.92
N VAL A 571 -25.52 -28.39 21.33
CA VAL A 571 -26.45 -29.46 21.70
C VAL A 571 -26.37 -29.55 23.22
N LEU A 572 -27.50 -29.31 23.87
CA LEU A 572 -27.69 -29.52 25.30
C LEU A 572 -27.77 -31.02 25.58
N ASP A 573 -27.08 -31.51 26.59
CA ASP A 573 -27.40 -32.80 27.20
C ASP A 573 -28.56 -32.63 28.19
N GLY A 574 -29.25 -33.74 28.51
CA GLY A 574 -30.51 -33.77 29.26
C GLY A 574 -30.46 -33.26 30.71
N GLU A 575 -29.34 -32.70 31.17
CA GLU A 575 -29.19 -32.05 32.48
C GLU A 575 -28.43 -30.71 32.43
N GLY A 576 -28.26 -30.10 31.25
CA GLY A 576 -27.94 -28.68 31.10
C GLY A 576 -26.61 -28.20 31.69
N ARG A 577 -25.50 -28.91 31.47
CA ARG A 577 -24.15 -28.42 31.83
C ARG A 577 -23.18 -28.44 30.64
N LEU A 578 -22.45 -27.33 30.44
CA LEU A 578 -21.39 -27.24 29.43
C LEU A 578 -20.11 -27.95 29.89
N GLY A 579 -19.77 -29.10 29.31
CA GLY A 579 -18.47 -29.75 29.46
C GLY A 579 -17.49 -29.42 28.33
N LYS A 580 -16.23 -29.09 28.66
CA LYS A 580 -15.11 -29.00 27.71
C LYS A 580 -14.41 -30.37 27.63
N LEU A 581 -14.20 -30.87 26.41
CA LEU A 581 -13.29 -31.99 26.12
C LEU A 581 -12.23 -31.48 25.14
N ASP A 582 -10.96 -31.64 25.51
CA ASP A 582 -9.83 -31.46 24.60
C ASP A 582 -9.52 -32.78 23.88
N ALA A 583 -9.16 -32.65 22.61
CA ALA A 583 -8.81 -33.75 21.71
C ALA A 583 -7.32 -34.08 21.85
N ASP A 584 -6.99 -34.97 22.78
CA ASP A 584 -5.89 -35.94 22.66
C ASP A 584 -6.04 -36.95 23.80
N GLY A 585 -6.42 -38.18 23.44
CA GLY A 585 -6.79 -39.24 24.37
C GLY A 585 -5.59 -39.83 25.11
N THR A 586 -5.12 -39.16 26.16
CA THR A 586 -4.19 -39.73 27.15
C THR A 586 -4.60 -39.34 28.57
N ASN A 587 -4.79 -40.37 29.39
CA ASN A 587 -5.18 -40.30 30.80
C ASN A 587 -3.94 -40.02 31.69
N PRO A 588 -4.03 -39.13 32.69
CA PRO A 588 -3.10 -39.19 33.82
C PRO A 588 -3.86 -39.18 35.16
N GLU A 589 -4.14 -40.38 35.69
CA GLU A 589 -4.09 -40.61 37.13
C GLU A 589 -2.65 -41.00 37.47
N GLU A 590 -1.95 -40.18 38.27
CA GLU A 590 -1.16 -40.58 39.44
C GLU A 590 -0.26 -39.43 39.91
N TYR A 591 -0.06 -39.41 41.23
CA TYR A 591 0.76 -38.50 42.07
C TYR A 591 0.10 -37.18 42.48
N GLY A 592 -0.68 -37.29 43.56
CA GLY A 592 -0.97 -36.18 44.46
C GLY A 592 0.20 -35.86 45.39
N LEU A 593 0.13 -34.69 46.04
CA LEU A 593 0.29 -34.54 47.50
C LEU A 593 -0.02 -33.07 47.91
N PHE A 594 -1.03 -32.94 48.80
CA PHE A 594 -1.29 -31.93 49.84
C PHE A 594 -1.44 -30.44 49.45
N THR A 595 -2.67 -29.89 49.39
CA THR A 595 -3.49 -29.29 50.48
C THR A 595 -2.82 -28.08 51.16
N THR A 596 -3.43 -26.89 51.28
CA THR A 596 -4.65 -26.65 52.07
C THR A 596 -5.20 -25.22 51.89
N THR A 597 -6.51 -25.15 51.65
CA THR A 597 -7.54 -24.29 52.29
C THR A 597 -7.65 -22.80 51.89
N SER A 598 -8.71 -22.42 51.14
CA SER A 598 -10.10 -22.17 51.59
C SER A 598 -10.22 -20.78 52.25
N SER A 599 -11.00 -19.84 51.73
CA SER A 599 -12.47 -19.91 51.90
C SER A 599 -13.26 -18.97 50.98
N SER A 600 -14.45 -19.48 50.67
CA SER A 600 -15.56 -19.04 49.82
C SER A 600 -16.45 -17.93 50.40
N VAL A 601 -17.14 -17.17 49.54
CA VAL A 601 -18.44 -16.52 49.85
C VAL A 601 -19.39 -16.60 48.64
N TYR A 602 -20.62 -17.06 48.91
CA TYR A 602 -21.80 -17.21 48.05
C TYR A 602 -22.45 -15.87 47.64
N LEU A 603 -23.18 -15.85 46.52
CA LEU A 603 -24.26 -14.90 46.23
C LEU A 603 -25.52 -15.65 45.73
N PRO A 604 -26.75 -15.31 46.20
CA PRO A 604 -28.00 -15.93 45.78
C PRO A 604 -28.61 -15.26 44.55
N GLY A 605 -29.44 -16.02 43.82
CA GLY A 605 -29.91 -15.70 42.47
C GLY A 605 -31.12 -14.79 42.32
N TYR A 606 -31.54 -14.59 41.07
CA TYR A 606 -32.87 -14.16 40.68
C TYR A 606 -33.30 -14.76 39.33
N LYS A 607 -34.62 -15.00 39.25
CA LYS A 607 -35.40 -15.80 38.31
C LYS A 607 -35.50 -15.23 36.90
N SER A 608 -35.65 -16.15 35.93
CA SER A 608 -36.23 -15.93 34.60
C SER A 608 -37.75 -15.79 34.65
N MET A 609 -38.31 -14.91 33.81
CA MET A 609 -39.69 -14.96 33.33
C MET A 609 -39.72 -14.39 31.91
N ASP A 610 -40.26 -15.23 31.02
CA ASP A 610 -40.80 -15.07 29.65
C ASP A 610 -39.97 -14.43 28.53
#